data_AF-A0A530R8R2-F1
#
_entry.id   AF-A0A530R8R2-F1
#
_cell.length_a   1.000
_cell.length_b   1.000
_cell.length_c   1.000
_cell.angle_alpha   90.00
_cell.angle_beta   90.00
_cell.angle_gamma   90.00
#
_symmetry.space_group_name_H-M   'P 1'
#
loop_
_entity.id
_entity.type
_entity.pdbx_description
1 polymer ?
#
loop_
_entity_poly.entity_id
_entity_poly.type
_entity_poly.pdbx_seq_one_letter_code
_entity_poly.pdbx_strand_id
1 'polypeptide(L)'
;MSLPLTSRNPDLARLVQDGYELAILHNHLVITGVPYVNSKGEVRLGTLVSDMGSISGDVTASPVQQHVAMWAGEYPCDSEGKPHEKLRHASGDQTLGPNLTVNHSFSNKPHDGYRDYYHKMRTYVAMIERHAQAIDPNVTARTHRFIESDDPNSPFHYPDTASGRIGITNVMRKLELARVGIFGVGGTGSYVLDLVAKTPVREIAIFDGDTFLQH
;
A
#
# COMPACT_ATOMS: atom_id res chain seq x y z
N MET A 1 12.34 -10.87 -12.79
CA MET A 1 11.85 -9.63 -12.14
C MET A 1 11.64 -9.88 -10.65
N SER A 2 11.93 -8.87 -9.83
CA SER A 2 11.89 -8.87 -8.35
C SER A 2 10.45 -8.68 -7.83
N LEU A 3 10.08 -9.30 -6.69
CA LEU A 3 8.77 -9.01 -6.05
C LEU A 3 8.69 -7.51 -5.69
N PRO A 4 7.49 -6.92 -5.63
CA PRO A 4 7.30 -5.64 -4.97
C PRO A 4 7.90 -5.70 -3.55
N LEU A 5 8.61 -4.65 -3.15
CA LEU A 5 9.22 -4.54 -1.80
C LEU A 5 8.20 -4.80 -0.68
N THR A 6 6.93 -4.43 -0.90
CA THR A 6 5.82 -4.66 0.04
C THR A 6 5.52 -6.15 0.26
N SER A 7 5.69 -7.02 -0.75
CA SER A 7 5.44 -8.46 -0.63
C SER A 7 6.65 -9.26 -0.11
N ARG A 8 7.86 -8.67 -0.19
CA ARG A 8 9.11 -9.32 0.29
C ARG A 8 9.34 -9.16 1.78
N ASN A 9 8.77 -8.10 2.34
CA ASN A 9 9.04 -7.66 3.69
C ASN A 9 7.82 -7.95 4.55
N PRO A 10 7.90 -8.90 5.52
CA PRO A 10 6.75 -9.31 6.32
C PRO A 10 6.07 -8.17 7.07
N ASP A 11 6.83 -7.14 7.47
CA ASP A 11 6.30 -5.95 8.12
C ASP A 11 5.48 -5.07 7.15
N LEU A 12 5.96 -4.86 5.92
CA LEU A 12 5.21 -4.12 4.91
C LEU A 12 3.97 -4.89 4.43
N ALA A 13 4.11 -6.20 4.22
CA ALA A 13 3.00 -7.07 3.83
C ALA A 13 1.87 -7.03 4.86
N ARG A 14 2.24 -6.98 6.15
CA ARG A 14 1.27 -6.88 7.24
C ARG A 14 0.52 -5.54 7.25
N LEU A 15 1.15 -4.42 6.90
CA LEU A 15 0.45 -3.13 6.75
C LEU A 15 -0.61 -3.22 5.64
N VAL A 16 -0.29 -3.84 4.51
CA VAL A 16 -1.26 -4.05 3.42
C VAL A 16 -2.39 -4.97 3.88
N GLN A 17 -2.07 -6.07 4.59
CA GLN A 17 -3.07 -7.00 5.11
C GLN A 17 -4.03 -6.35 6.11
N ASP A 18 -3.53 -5.44 6.95
CA ASP A 18 -4.32 -4.66 7.90
C ASP A 18 -5.21 -3.60 7.21
N GLY A 19 -5.09 -3.42 5.89
CA GLY A 19 -5.97 -2.55 5.09
C GLY A 19 -5.49 -1.12 4.90
N TYR A 20 -4.22 -0.82 5.18
CA TYR A 20 -3.66 0.50 4.92
C TYR A 20 -3.42 0.74 3.42
N GLU A 21 -3.69 1.96 2.96
CA GLU A 21 -3.37 2.44 1.61
C GLU A 21 -1.85 2.70 1.50
N LEU A 22 -1.06 1.63 1.30
CA LEU A 22 0.40 1.64 1.34
C LEU A 22 1.06 1.70 -0.05
N ALA A 23 1.90 2.70 -0.29
CA ALA A 23 2.75 2.82 -1.48
C ALA A 23 4.23 2.97 -1.11
N ILE A 24 5.10 2.70 -2.08
CA ILE A 24 6.52 3.05 -2.00
C ILE A 24 6.83 4.03 -3.12
N LEU A 25 7.11 5.28 -2.77
CA LEU A 25 7.35 6.37 -3.72
C LEU A 25 8.71 7.02 -3.43
N HIS A 26 9.58 7.14 -4.42
CA HIS A 26 10.89 7.81 -4.28
C HIS A 26 11.71 7.32 -3.08
N ASN A 27 11.71 6.01 -2.80
CA ASN A 27 12.35 5.40 -1.62
C ASN A 27 11.75 5.82 -0.26
N HIS A 28 10.47 6.19 -0.25
CA HIS A 28 9.69 6.48 0.93
C HIS A 28 8.50 5.54 1.04
N LEU A 29 8.20 5.11 2.26
CA LEU A 29 7.00 4.37 2.60
C LEU A 29 5.87 5.37 2.85
N VAL A 30 4.77 5.25 2.11
CA VAL A 30 3.69 6.22 2.09
C VAL A 30 2.38 5.54 2.47
N ILE A 31 1.71 6.04 3.52
CA ILE A 31 0.33 5.65 3.88
C ILE A 31 -0.57 6.85 3.63
N THR A 32 -1.47 6.73 2.66
CA THR A 32 -2.48 7.75 2.36
C THR A 32 -3.78 7.49 3.13
N GLY A 33 -4.70 8.45 3.10
CA GLY A 33 -6.03 8.28 3.70
C GLY A 33 -6.03 8.20 5.22
N VAL A 34 -5.03 8.75 5.91
CA VAL A 34 -4.95 8.74 7.37
C VAL A 34 -5.88 9.83 7.94
N PRO A 35 -6.95 9.47 8.70
CA PRO A 35 -7.81 10.46 9.33
C PRO A 35 -7.07 11.24 10.42
N TYR A 36 -7.26 12.55 10.46
CA TYR A 36 -6.70 13.43 11.48
C TYR A 36 -7.64 14.61 11.73
N VAL A 37 -7.42 15.35 12.82
CA VAL A 37 -8.15 16.58 13.13
C VAL A 37 -7.29 17.78 12.78
N ASN A 38 -7.84 18.78 12.08
CA ASN A 38 -7.13 20.03 11.79
C ASN A 38 -7.35 21.08 12.90
N SER A 39 -6.76 22.26 12.75
CA SER A 39 -6.85 23.36 13.74
C SER A 39 -8.26 23.91 13.96
N LYS A 40 -9.21 23.57 13.08
CA LYS A 40 -10.63 23.93 13.19
C LYS A 40 -11.48 22.87 13.91
N GLY A 41 -10.86 21.76 14.34
CA GLY A 41 -11.60 20.64 14.91
C GLY A 41 -12.31 19.78 13.84
N GLU A 42 -11.94 19.90 12.56
CA GLU A 42 -12.55 19.14 11.47
C GLU A 42 -11.75 17.86 11.19
N VAL A 43 -12.45 16.76 10.91
CA VAL A 43 -11.81 15.53 10.44
C VAL A 43 -11.42 15.68 8.97
N ARG A 44 -10.14 15.45 8.67
CA ARG A 44 -9.53 15.51 7.34
C ARG A 44 -8.71 14.24 7.08
N LEU A 45 -8.29 14.04 5.83
CA LEU A 45 -7.40 12.94 5.45
C LEU A 45 -6.02 13.50 5.09
N GLY A 46 -4.98 12.87 5.61
CA GLY A 46 -3.59 13.22 5.35
C GLY A 46 -2.77 12.01 4.93
N THR A 47 -1.48 12.24 4.72
CA THR A 47 -0.55 11.20 4.28
C THR A 47 0.63 11.11 5.24
N LEU A 48 0.84 9.92 5.79
CA LEU A 48 2.00 9.61 6.62
C LEU A 48 3.12 9.03 5.76
N VAL A 49 4.32 9.58 5.90
CA VAL A 49 5.48 9.21 5.09
C VAL A 49 6.64 8.81 6.01
N SER A 50 7.38 7.78 5.66
CA SER A 50 8.66 7.43 6.29
C SER A 50 9.72 7.30 5.22
N ASP A 51 10.94 7.73 5.51
CA ASP A 51 12.09 7.28 4.73
C ASP A 51 12.21 5.76 4.81
N MET A 52 12.79 5.16 3.78
CA MET A 52 13.17 3.75 3.79
C MET A 52 14.69 3.56 3.91
N GLY A 53 15.37 4.43 4.67
CA GLY A 53 16.83 4.40 4.81
C GLY A 53 17.36 3.15 5.54
N SER A 54 16.51 2.45 6.29
CA SER A 54 16.82 1.15 6.90
C SER A 54 16.43 -0.01 5.96
N ILE A 55 16.92 0.00 4.73
CA ILE A 55 16.82 -1.12 3.78
C ILE A 55 18.22 -1.63 3.45
N SER A 56 18.38 -2.95 3.46
CA SER A 56 19.58 -3.63 2.95
C SER A 56 19.21 -4.49 1.75
N GLY A 57 19.56 -4.03 0.54
CA GLY A 57 19.12 -4.63 -0.71
C GLY A 57 17.60 -4.54 -0.88
N ASP A 58 16.91 -5.68 -0.87
CA ASP A 58 15.45 -5.77 -1.02
C ASP A 58 14.72 -6.04 0.30
N VAL A 59 15.43 -6.03 1.43
CA VAL A 59 14.91 -6.42 2.76
C VAL A 59 14.95 -5.25 3.74
N THR A 60 13.89 -5.06 4.51
CA THR A 60 13.83 -4.10 5.60
C THR A 60 14.80 -4.51 6.70
N ALA A 61 15.62 -3.56 7.15
CA ALA A 61 16.54 -3.77 8.25
C ALA A 61 15.86 -3.40 9.57
N SER A 62 15.96 -4.30 10.54
CA SER A 62 15.53 -4.09 11.92
C SER A 62 16.75 -3.90 12.83
N PRO A 63 16.68 -2.98 13.83
CA PRO A 63 15.63 -2.00 14.07
C PRO A 63 15.69 -0.83 13.07
N VAL A 64 14.57 -0.13 12.89
CA VAL A 64 14.53 1.09 12.06
C VAL A 64 15.33 2.18 12.77
N GLN A 65 16.42 2.64 12.16
CA GLN A 65 17.31 3.63 12.76
C GLN A 65 16.71 5.04 12.73
N GLN A 66 16.03 5.41 11.63
CA GLN A 66 15.38 6.70 11.52
C GLN A 66 13.97 6.65 12.11
N HIS A 67 13.75 7.36 13.21
CA HIS A 67 12.46 7.38 13.91
C HIS A 67 11.52 8.50 13.45
N VAL A 68 12.04 9.47 12.71
CA VAL A 68 11.28 10.60 12.18
C VAL A 68 10.28 10.09 11.14
N ALA A 69 9.04 10.53 11.24
CA ALA A 69 8.03 10.40 10.19
C ALA A 69 7.79 11.78 9.58
N MET A 70 7.31 11.82 8.35
CA MET A 70 6.92 13.02 7.63
C MET A 70 5.41 12.98 7.37
N TRP A 71 4.83 14.14 7.11
CA TRP A 71 3.40 14.29 7.00
C TRP A 71 3.03 15.29 5.92
N ALA A 72 2.14 14.89 5.02
CA ALA A 72 1.51 15.77 4.04
C ALA A 72 0.06 16.05 4.44
N GLY A 73 -0.27 17.34 4.53
CA GLY A 73 -1.53 17.85 5.05
C GLY A 73 -1.30 18.95 6.10
N GLU A 74 -2.39 19.46 6.66
CA GLU A 74 -2.32 20.38 7.80
C GLU A 74 -1.74 19.69 9.04
N TYR A 75 -1.25 20.47 10.00
CA TYR A 75 -0.68 19.92 11.24
C TYR A 75 -1.76 19.18 12.06
N PRO A 76 -1.54 17.92 12.47
CA PRO A 76 -2.48 17.17 13.28
C PRO A 76 -2.74 17.79 14.65
N CYS A 77 -4.02 17.89 14.98
CA CYS A 77 -4.53 18.40 16.24
C CYS A 77 -5.22 17.29 17.05
N ASP A 78 -5.50 17.58 18.31
CA ASP A 78 -6.39 16.77 19.13
C ASP A 78 -7.87 17.02 18.78
N SER A 79 -8.78 16.35 19.48
CA SER A 79 -10.23 16.43 19.23
C SER A 79 -10.82 17.82 19.54
N GLU A 80 -10.08 18.69 20.22
CA GLU A 80 -10.48 20.07 20.52
C GLU A 80 -9.83 21.08 19.53
N GLY A 81 -9.12 20.58 18.51
CA GLY A 81 -8.42 21.41 17.53
C GLY A 81 -7.10 22.00 18.03
N LYS A 82 -6.59 21.55 19.19
CA LYS A 82 -5.29 21.98 19.70
C LYS A 82 -4.16 21.15 19.08
N PRO A 83 -3.07 21.76 18.61
CA PRO A 83 -1.98 21.04 17.96
C PRO A 83 -1.41 19.90 18.82
N HIS A 84 -1.14 18.76 18.20
CA HIS A 84 -0.53 17.60 18.88
C HIS A 84 0.98 17.84 19.12
N GLU A 85 1.29 18.66 20.13
CA GLU A 85 2.66 19.10 20.44
C GLU A 85 3.65 17.97 20.70
N LYS A 86 3.19 16.84 21.27
CA LYS A 86 4.06 15.69 21.55
C LYS A 86 4.64 15.03 20.29
N LEU A 87 4.07 15.28 19.12
CA LEU A 87 4.59 14.79 17.84
C LEU A 87 5.56 15.77 17.20
N ARG A 88 5.63 17.03 17.67
CA ARG A 88 6.31 18.11 16.95
C ARG A 88 7.79 17.82 16.76
N HIS A 89 8.26 17.97 15.53
CA HIS A 89 9.67 17.99 15.20
C HIS A 89 10.02 19.21 14.34
N ALA A 90 9.55 19.27 13.10
CA ALA A 90 9.75 20.43 12.22
C ALA A 90 8.54 20.66 11.31
N SER A 91 8.40 21.88 10.80
CA SER A 91 7.37 22.26 9.84
C SER A 91 7.97 23.11 8.74
N GLY A 92 7.59 22.83 7.50
CA GLY A 92 8.13 23.41 6.29
C GLY A 92 7.85 22.50 5.11
N ASP A 93 7.52 23.10 3.97
CA ASP A 93 7.25 22.36 2.76
C ASP A 93 8.54 21.75 2.21
N GLN A 94 8.50 20.44 1.97
CA GLN A 94 9.61 19.68 1.40
C GLN A 94 9.07 18.75 0.31
N THR A 95 9.54 18.95 -0.91
CA THR A 95 9.26 18.06 -2.03
C THR A 95 10.26 16.89 -2.03
N LEU A 96 9.76 15.67 -1.84
CA LEU A 96 10.55 14.44 -1.81
C LEU A 96 10.65 13.79 -3.21
N GLY A 97 9.74 14.14 -4.11
CA GLY A 97 9.71 13.72 -5.50
C GLY A 97 8.42 14.20 -6.19
N PRO A 98 8.25 13.92 -7.49
CA PRO A 98 6.99 14.13 -8.19
C PRO A 98 5.79 13.63 -7.39
N ASN A 99 4.76 14.46 -7.22
CA ASN A 99 3.52 14.14 -6.49
C ASN A 99 3.70 13.75 -5.00
N LEU A 100 4.87 13.99 -4.39
CA LEU A 100 5.10 13.75 -2.97
C LEU A 100 5.74 14.99 -2.31
N THR A 101 4.89 15.82 -1.70
CA THR A 101 5.31 16.98 -0.90
C THR A 101 4.79 16.81 0.52
N VAL A 102 5.65 17.00 1.51
CA VAL A 102 5.33 16.93 2.94
C VAL A 102 5.47 18.31 3.56
N ASN A 103 4.66 18.61 4.58
CA ASN A 103 4.57 19.93 5.23
C ASN A 103 5.13 19.90 6.66
N HIS A 104 5.13 18.71 7.28
CA HIS A 104 5.50 18.52 8.67
C HIS A 104 6.34 17.26 8.83
N SER A 105 7.09 17.22 9.93
CA SER A 105 7.74 16.01 10.41
C SER A 105 7.46 15.80 11.87
N PHE A 106 7.44 14.53 12.27
CA PHE A 106 7.14 14.07 13.61
C PHE A 106 8.25 13.20 14.16
N SER A 107 8.49 13.30 15.46
CA SER A 107 9.44 12.44 16.18
C SER A 107 8.79 11.92 17.44
N ASN A 108 8.57 10.62 17.50
CA ASN A 108 8.10 9.92 18.69
C ASN A 108 8.86 8.60 18.82
N LYS A 109 10.06 8.67 19.40
CA LYS A 109 10.90 7.48 19.59
C LYS A 109 10.43 6.71 20.85
N PRO A 110 9.94 5.46 20.74
CA PRO A 110 9.75 4.59 21.91
C PRO A 110 11.09 4.29 22.57
N HIS A 111 11.09 3.94 23.86
CA HIS A 111 12.33 3.61 24.59
C HIS A 111 13.20 2.58 23.85
N ASP A 112 12.57 1.52 23.33
CA ASP A 112 13.26 0.43 22.61
C ASP A 112 13.36 0.69 21.09
N GLY A 113 12.97 1.88 20.63
CA GLY A 113 12.88 2.22 19.22
C GLY A 113 11.75 1.47 18.49
N TYR A 114 11.82 1.51 17.15
CA TYR A 114 10.86 0.79 16.30
C TYR A 114 11.49 -0.50 15.78
N ARG A 115 10.86 -1.62 16.12
CA ARG A 115 11.24 -2.98 15.70
C ARG A 115 11.34 -3.10 14.17
N ASP A 116 10.32 -2.61 13.48
CA ASP A 116 10.13 -2.72 12.04
C ASP A 116 9.24 -1.57 11.54
N TYR A 117 9.04 -1.46 10.22
CA TYR A 117 8.20 -0.39 9.66
C TYR A 117 6.72 -0.58 10.02
N TYR A 118 6.26 -1.82 10.19
CA TYR A 118 4.91 -2.10 10.68
C TYR A 118 4.66 -1.42 12.03
N HIS A 119 5.58 -1.61 12.99
CA HIS A 119 5.49 -1.00 14.31
C HIS A 119 5.58 0.54 14.21
N LYS A 120 6.51 1.08 13.41
CA LYS A 120 6.65 2.53 13.22
C LYS A 120 5.36 3.16 12.69
N MET A 121 4.89 2.68 11.54
CA MET A 121 3.77 3.28 10.84
C MET A 121 2.46 3.13 11.62
N ARG A 122 2.19 1.94 12.16
CA ARG A 122 0.98 1.72 12.97
C ARG A 122 0.95 2.61 14.20
N THR A 123 2.08 2.84 14.86
CA THR A 123 2.16 3.72 16.04
C THR A 123 1.83 5.15 15.67
N TYR A 124 2.43 5.71 14.62
CA TYR A 124 2.12 7.09 14.18
C TYR A 124 0.66 7.23 13.73
N VAL A 125 0.15 6.29 12.93
CA VAL A 125 -1.26 6.29 12.53
C VAL A 125 -2.18 6.29 13.76
N ALA A 126 -1.96 5.40 14.73
CA ALA A 126 -2.79 5.32 15.92
C ALA A 126 -2.76 6.62 16.76
N MET A 127 -1.61 7.29 16.85
CA MET A 127 -1.49 8.56 17.57
C MET A 127 -2.29 9.70 16.93
N ILE A 128 -2.38 9.70 15.60
CA ILE A 128 -3.07 10.73 14.81
C ILE A 128 -4.58 10.40 14.71
N GLU A 129 -4.90 9.19 14.27
CA GLU A 129 -6.25 8.68 13.99
C GLU A 129 -7.15 8.72 15.22
N ARG A 130 -6.62 8.44 16.43
CA ARG A 130 -7.42 8.42 17.67
C ARG A 130 -8.18 9.72 17.93
N HIS A 131 -7.63 10.86 17.51
CA HIS A 131 -8.25 12.16 17.72
C HIS A 131 -9.41 12.38 16.74
N ALA A 132 -9.28 11.88 15.51
CA ALA A 132 -10.38 11.87 14.55
C ALA A 132 -11.50 10.91 15.00
N GLN A 133 -11.14 9.74 15.52
CA GLN A 133 -12.09 8.75 16.06
C GLN A 133 -12.86 9.23 17.29
N ALA A 134 -12.28 10.15 18.07
CA ALA A 134 -12.99 10.80 19.16
C ALA A 134 -14.12 11.74 18.68
N ILE A 135 -14.05 12.23 17.44
CA ILE A 135 -15.08 13.07 16.81
C ILE A 135 -16.06 12.21 15.99
N ASP A 136 -15.53 11.32 15.15
CA ASP A 136 -16.31 10.36 14.36
C ASP A 136 -15.74 8.95 14.52
N PRO A 137 -16.40 8.06 15.30
CA PRO A 137 -15.91 6.71 15.55
C PRO A 137 -15.79 5.82 14.30
N ASN A 138 -16.40 6.20 13.18
CA ASN A 138 -16.40 5.38 11.95
C ASN A 138 -15.20 5.65 11.04
N VAL A 139 -14.41 6.70 11.30
CA VAL A 139 -13.25 7.00 10.45
C VAL A 139 -12.08 6.08 10.77
N THR A 140 -11.45 5.57 9.72
CA THR A 140 -10.22 4.79 9.88
C THR A 140 -9.26 4.92 8.71
N ALA A 141 -7.96 4.82 9.01
CA ALA A 141 -6.89 4.70 8.02
C ALA A 141 -6.84 3.31 7.35
N ARG A 142 -7.58 2.32 7.87
CA ARG A 142 -7.70 0.97 7.30
C ARG A 142 -8.87 0.93 6.32
N THR A 143 -8.77 1.71 5.26
CA THR A 143 -9.87 1.88 4.30
C THR A 143 -10.04 0.67 3.40
N HIS A 144 -9.04 -0.22 3.33
CA HIS A 144 -8.93 -1.28 2.32
C HIS A 144 -9.01 -0.75 0.88
N ARG A 145 -8.87 0.57 0.69
CA ARG A 145 -8.79 1.13 -0.65
C ARG A 145 -7.46 0.73 -1.24
N PHE A 146 -7.54 0.65 -2.53
CA PHE A 146 -6.54 -0.02 -3.30
C PHE A 146 -5.71 1.01 -4.03
N ILE A 147 -4.39 0.92 -3.85
CA ILE A 147 -3.47 1.73 -4.64
C ILE A 147 -3.29 1.01 -5.97
N GLU A 148 -3.55 1.75 -7.04
CA GLU A 148 -3.42 1.28 -8.41
C GLU A 148 -2.01 0.71 -8.64
N SER A 149 -1.92 -0.30 -9.51
CA SER A 149 -0.64 -0.92 -9.83
C SER A 149 0.18 0.08 -10.61
N ASP A 150 1.22 0.64 -9.98
CA ASP A 150 2.25 1.42 -10.67
C ASP A 150 3.10 0.57 -11.64
N ASP A 151 2.80 -0.73 -11.81
CA ASP A 151 3.44 -1.53 -12.86
C ASP A 151 2.76 -1.28 -14.22
N PRO A 152 3.38 -0.51 -15.14
CA PRO A 152 2.84 -0.27 -16.47
C PRO A 152 2.79 -1.54 -17.33
N ASN A 153 3.38 -2.64 -16.86
CA ASN A 153 3.43 -3.92 -17.56
C ASN A 153 2.35 -4.91 -17.11
N SER A 154 1.61 -4.62 -16.05
CA SER A 154 0.52 -5.47 -15.59
C SER A 154 -0.65 -5.45 -16.59
N PRO A 155 -1.20 -6.60 -17.01
CA PRO A 155 -2.42 -6.64 -17.81
C PRO A 155 -3.68 -6.36 -16.98
N PHE A 156 -3.57 -6.33 -15.64
CA PHE A 156 -4.70 -6.09 -14.76
C PHE A 156 -4.95 -4.61 -14.54
N HIS A 157 -6.23 -4.21 -14.67
CA HIS A 157 -6.71 -2.89 -14.24
C HIS A 157 -6.62 -2.70 -12.71
N TYR A 158 -6.55 -3.80 -11.97
CA TYR A 158 -6.42 -3.82 -10.51
C TYR A 158 -5.25 -4.74 -10.14
N PRO A 159 -4.28 -4.33 -9.30
CA PRO A 159 -3.26 -5.25 -8.83
C PRO A 159 -3.81 -6.58 -8.28
N ASP A 160 -3.00 -7.63 -8.44
CA ASP A 160 -3.33 -8.96 -7.93
C ASP A 160 -3.12 -9.04 -6.41
N THR A 161 -4.17 -8.76 -5.65
CA THR A 161 -4.17 -8.89 -4.18
C THR A 161 -4.36 -10.32 -3.71
N ALA A 162 -5.00 -11.16 -4.50
CA ALA A 162 -5.28 -12.54 -4.13
C ALA A 162 -3.97 -13.28 -3.90
N SER A 163 -3.04 -13.15 -4.84
CA SER A 163 -1.74 -13.81 -4.78
C SER A 163 -0.84 -13.24 -3.69
N GLY A 164 -0.90 -11.93 -3.46
CA GLY A 164 -0.23 -11.29 -2.33
C GLY A 164 -0.73 -11.82 -0.98
N ARG A 165 -2.05 -11.95 -0.82
CA ARG A 165 -2.70 -12.41 0.43
C ARG A 165 -2.29 -13.83 0.83
N ILE A 166 -2.17 -14.74 -0.14
CA ILE A 166 -1.81 -16.14 0.13
C ILE A 166 -0.32 -16.44 -0.11
N GLY A 167 0.49 -15.41 -0.42
CA GLY A 167 1.94 -15.53 -0.56
C GLY A 167 2.43 -16.24 -1.83
N ILE A 168 1.61 -16.31 -2.90
CA ILE A 168 1.97 -17.00 -4.16
C ILE A 168 2.37 -16.06 -5.30
N THR A 169 2.58 -14.77 -5.05
CA THR A 169 2.94 -13.78 -6.08
C THR A 169 4.11 -14.23 -6.98
N ASN A 170 5.12 -14.91 -6.41
CA ASN A 170 6.25 -15.47 -7.18
C ASN A 170 5.86 -16.61 -8.12
N VAL A 171 4.87 -17.42 -7.73
CA VAL A 171 4.35 -18.50 -8.57
C VAL A 171 3.56 -17.89 -9.73
N MET A 172 2.72 -16.90 -9.44
CA MET A 172 1.91 -16.20 -10.44
C MET A 172 2.75 -15.43 -11.46
N ARG A 173 3.89 -14.88 -11.04
CA ARG A 173 4.86 -14.26 -11.94
C ARG A 173 5.36 -15.20 -13.04
N LYS A 174 5.39 -16.51 -12.81
CA LYS A 174 5.77 -17.48 -13.86
C LYS A 174 4.78 -17.49 -15.04
N LEU A 175 3.59 -16.91 -14.83
CA LEU A 175 2.53 -16.76 -15.81
C LEU A 175 2.48 -15.34 -16.42
N GLU A 176 3.49 -14.47 -16.17
CA GLU A 176 3.68 -13.20 -16.88
C GLU A 176 4.13 -13.46 -18.34
N LEU A 177 3.29 -14.19 -19.08
CA LEU A 177 3.55 -14.61 -20.44
C LEU A 177 2.99 -13.58 -21.42
N ALA A 178 3.71 -13.37 -22.53
CA ALA A 178 3.23 -12.51 -23.60
C ALA A 178 1.95 -13.07 -24.23
N ARG A 179 1.84 -14.40 -24.38
CA ARG A 179 0.70 -15.05 -25.03
C ARG A 179 0.55 -16.51 -24.59
N VAL A 180 -0.68 -16.98 -24.47
CA VAL A 180 -1.04 -18.40 -24.32
C VAL A 180 -2.10 -18.77 -25.36
N GLY A 181 -1.96 -19.94 -25.98
CA GLY A 181 -2.95 -20.50 -26.90
C GLY A 181 -3.73 -21.63 -26.23
N ILE A 182 -5.06 -21.61 -26.31
CA ILE A 182 -5.95 -22.70 -25.88
C ILE A 182 -6.63 -23.27 -27.13
N PHE A 183 -6.38 -24.55 -27.41
CA PHE A 183 -6.95 -25.27 -28.56
C PHE A 183 -8.06 -26.21 -28.08
N GLY A 184 -9.29 -25.92 -28.50
CA GLY A 184 -10.51 -26.52 -27.98
C GLY A 184 -10.95 -25.83 -26.69
N VAL A 185 -12.10 -25.16 -26.73
CA VAL A 185 -12.69 -24.36 -25.64
C VAL A 185 -14.00 -24.98 -25.14
N GLY A 186 -14.20 -26.29 -25.35
CA GLY A 186 -15.22 -27.10 -24.68
C GLY A 186 -14.97 -27.22 -23.16
N GLY A 187 -15.50 -28.25 -22.49
CA GLY A 187 -15.47 -28.35 -21.02
C GLY A 187 -14.09 -28.14 -20.37
N THR A 188 -13.06 -28.86 -20.82
CA THR A 188 -11.70 -28.73 -20.27
C THR A 188 -11.04 -27.41 -20.66
N GLY A 189 -11.19 -26.98 -21.91
CA GLY A 189 -10.61 -25.73 -22.40
C GLY A 189 -11.19 -24.50 -21.70
N SER A 190 -12.50 -24.48 -21.51
CA SER A 190 -13.20 -23.46 -20.73
C SER A 190 -12.76 -23.46 -19.26
N TYR A 191 -12.56 -24.63 -18.65
CA TYR A 191 -12.04 -24.72 -17.28
C TYR A 191 -10.63 -24.13 -17.14
N VAL A 192 -9.73 -24.45 -18.08
CA VAL A 192 -8.38 -23.87 -18.11
C VAL A 192 -8.43 -22.37 -18.39
N LEU A 193 -9.29 -21.93 -19.32
CA LEU A 193 -9.46 -20.51 -19.67
C LEU A 193 -9.86 -19.69 -18.44
N ASP A 194 -10.82 -20.15 -17.64
CA ASP A 194 -11.24 -19.46 -16.40
C ASP A 194 -10.08 -19.28 -15.40
N LEU A 195 -9.20 -20.27 -15.28
CA LEU A 195 -8.02 -20.18 -14.42
C LEU A 195 -6.96 -19.24 -15.00
N VAL A 196 -6.66 -19.35 -16.29
CA VAL A 196 -5.63 -18.53 -16.97
C VAL A 196 -6.05 -17.06 -17.06
N ALA A 197 -7.35 -16.77 -17.23
CA ALA A 197 -7.86 -15.40 -17.27
C ALA A 197 -7.61 -14.60 -15.97
N LYS A 198 -7.35 -15.28 -14.86
CA LYS A 198 -7.05 -14.68 -13.54
C LYS A 198 -5.54 -14.56 -13.28
N THR A 199 -4.72 -14.75 -14.32
CA THR A 199 -3.26 -14.74 -14.23
C THR A 199 -2.69 -13.60 -15.07
N PRO A 200 -1.43 -13.17 -14.85
CA PRO A 200 -0.84 -12.03 -15.57
C PRO A 200 -0.43 -12.34 -17.02
N VAL A 201 -1.12 -13.28 -17.70
CA VAL A 201 -0.94 -13.53 -19.13
C VAL A 201 -1.52 -12.35 -19.91
N ARG A 202 -0.71 -11.75 -20.80
CA ARG A 202 -1.12 -10.54 -21.53
C ARG A 202 -2.14 -10.80 -22.63
N GLU A 203 -2.03 -11.94 -23.31
CA GLU A 203 -2.94 -12.31 -24.39
C GLU A 203 -3.31 -13.79 -24.30
N ILE A 204 -4.61 -14.08 -24.36
CA ILE A 204 -5.13 -15.45 -24.43
C ILE A 204 -5.78 -15.63 -25.80
N ALA A 205 -5.14 -16.43 -26.65
CA ALA A 205 -5.68 -16.80 -27.96
C ALA A 205 -6.46 -18.10 -27.83
N ILE A 206 -7.74 -18.06 -28.18
CA ILE A 206 -8.61 -19.23 -28.19
C ILE A 206 -8.81 -19.72 -29.63
N PHE A 207 -8.70 -21.03 -29.83
CA PHE A 207 -8.93 -21.69 -31.11
C PHE A 207 -9.94 -22.79 -30.91
N ASP A 208 -11.05 -22.74 -31.66
CA ASP A 208 -12.05 -23.80 -31.66
C ASP A 208 -12.44 -24.14 -33.10
N GLY A 209 -12.65 -25.44 -33.35
CA GLY A 209 -13.15 -25.93 -34.64
C GLY A 209 -14.68 -25.98 -34.69
N ASP A 210 -15.34 -25.78 -33.54
CA ASP A 210 -16.78 -25.82 -33.44
C ASP A 210 -17.39 -24.61 -34.15
N THR A 211 -18.35 -24.90 -35.02
CA THR A 211 -19.21 -23.86 -35.57
C THR A 211 -20.27 -23.54 -34.52
N PHE A 212 -20.33 -22.28 -34.08
CA PHE A 212 -21.38 -21.84 -33.17
C PHE A 212 -22.74 -21.90 -33.89
N LEU A 213 -23.46 -22.99 -33.69
CA LEU A 213 -24.81 -23.18 -34.24
C LEU A 213 -25.81 -22.70 -33.19
N GLN A 214 -26.64 -21.72 -33.53
CA GLN A 214 -27.81 -21.36 -32.75
C GLN A 214 -28.80 -22.53 -32.82
N HIS A 215 -28.93 -23.30 -31.74
CA HIS A 215 -30.01 -24.27 -31.56
C HIS A 215 -30.80 -23.89 -30.30
#